data_AF-A0A7S6RZY1-F1
#
_entry.id   AF-A0A7S6RZY1-F1
#
_cell.length_a   1.000
_cell.length_b   1.000
_cell.length_c   1.000
_cell.angle_alpha   90.00
_cell.angle_beta   90.00
_cell.angle_gamma   90.00
#
_symmetry.space_group_name_H-M   'P 1'
#
loop_
_entity.id
_entity.type
_entity.pdbx_description
1 polymer ?
#
loop_
_entity_poly.entity_id
_entity_poly.type
_entity_poly.pdbx_seq_one_letter_code
_entity_poly.pdbx_strand_id
1 'polypeptide(L)'
;MRIVTGLVVVLAVVSSATAALPYKVIISEIPGHPTSVAPGATDLMGNPMFTEFKALEDLAVAPDGKKWLLKARTTAGSDLETYLVLGENLTYQYFAHEGRPVLGGAPGELYDFFDTKSCFNDNGHLAYGVRARGGLASVFEKVIVWDGSTHTIVVQMGDLCIGTVDEPPAVSGDERFGNSLNGIHLLNDGRVGFVAVTIDNCSSFRRPAIFYNHTKFLQSRTDSIAGVPWDSFDTDGFFTTPDGAHWYAEGDDEGAAATDKILVVDGTVVLREGSVIPGGSTNVADVFNVEMISDGTWHARGDDVSDNDYAVRNGVLLAQTGDEIHPGAAENWSAVIAGFTGNLKGDFVIAGRSTNANNQIDSVIVLNNSRVVVREGDPVDLDGNGAFDDDVFLGRGNATLDAFNPDDMYLTNQRVLYFISALRDGSGNDLGSIPAFGNGGNALIRVRLNELGDMNCDGLVNNFDIDPFVLALIDPVGYAEDYPDCNRNLGDVNEDGFFNNFDIDPFVALILGE
;
A
#
# COMPACT_ATOMS: atom_id res chain seq x y z
N MET A 1 -69.83 -10.69 9.90
CA MET A 1 -68.57 -10.56 9.14
C MET A 1 -67.75 -9.45 9.78
N ARG A 2 -66.95 -9.78 10.79
CA ARG A 2 -66.08 -8.83 11.50
C ARG A 2 -64.68 -9.00 10.92
N ILE A 3 -64.19 -7.95 10.25
CA ILE A 3 -62.85 -7.88 9.71
C ILE A 3 -61.90 -7.73 10.88
N VAL A 4 -60.97 -8.68 11.03
CA VAL A 4 -59.82 -8.57 11.93
C VAL A 4 -58.74 -7.87 11.13
N THR A 5 -58.46 -6.61 11.43
CA THR A 5 -57.29 -5.89 10.92
C THR A 5 -56.07 -6.36 11.70
N GLY A 6 -55.24 -7.18 11.06
CA GLY A 6 -53.92 -7.55 11.56
C GLY A 6 -52.98 -6.35 11.49
N LEU A 7 -52.43 -5.96 12.64
CA LEU A 7 -51.36 -4.99 12.74
C LEU A 7 -50.07 -5.68 12.23
N VAL A 8 -49.63 -5.32 11.03
CA VAL A 8 -48.29 -5.70 10.53
C VAL A 8 -47.28 -4.80 11.24
N VAL A 9 -46.53 -5.36 12.19
CA VAL A 9 -45.33 -4.72 12.72
C VAL A 9 -44.26 -4.86 11.64
N VAL A 10 -44.00 -3.78 10.92
CA VAL A 10 -42.80 -3.67 10.08
C VAL A 10 -41.63 -3.50 11.05
N LEU A 11 -40.87 -4.57 11.25
CA LEU A 11 -39.58 -4.50 11.93
C LEU A 11 -38.64 -3.75 10.96
N ALA A 12 -38.42 -2.46 11.21
CA ALA A 12 -37.32 -1.76 10.57
C ALA A 12 -36.04 -2.40 11.11
N VAL A 13 -35.31 -3.11 10.23
CA VAL A 13 -33.92 -3.46 10.48
C VAL A 13 -33.18 -2.13 10.44
N VAL A 14 -32.91 -1.57 11.62
CA VAL A 14 -31.96 -0.47 11.76
C VAL A 14 -30.61 -1.11 11.52
N SER A 15 -30.03 -0.88 10.35
CA SER A 15 -28.60 -1.14 10.12
C SER A 15 -27.84 -0.41 11.20
N SER A 16 -27.00 -1.13 11.95
CA SER A 16 -26.04 -0.54 12.88
C SER A 16 -25.23 0.50 12.11
N ALA A 17 -25.42 1.77 12.47
CA ALA A 17 -24.59 2.85 11.95
C ALA A 17 -23.27 2.78 12.71
N THR A 18 -22.31 1.99 12.23
CA THR A 18 -20.91 2.21 12.59
C THR A 18 -20.57 3.62 12.14
N ALA A 19 -20.38 4.52 13.10
CA ALA A 19 -20.21 5.92 12.79
C ALA A 19 -18.82 6.17 12.22
N ALA A 20 -18.82 6.86 11.08
CA ALA A 20 -17.69 6.90 10.17
C ALA A 20 -16.44 7.50 10.77
N LEU A 21 -15.31 6.91 10.37
CA LEU A 21 -14.00 7.45 10.64
C LEU A 21 -13.81 8.76 9.88
N PRO A 22 -12.97 9.69 10.40
CA PRO A 22 -12.69 10.96 9.75
C PRO A 22 -11.73 10.76 8.57
N TYR A 23 -12.17 10.04 7.54
CA TYR A 23 -11.42 9.84 6.30
C TYR A 23 -11.05 11.18 5.69
N LYS A 24 -9.76 11.38 5.42
CA LYS A 24 -9.27 12.57 4.70
C LYS A 24 -8.84 12.16 3.31
N VAL A 25 -9.59 12.63 2.30
CA VAL A 25 -9.23 12.46 0.88
C VAL A 25 -8.14 13.47 0.53
N ILE A 26 -6.98 12.97 0.11
CA ILE A 26 -5.83 13.81 -0.24
C ILE A 26 -5.82 14.11 -1.74
N ILE A 27 -5.89 13.05 -2.56
CA ILE A 27 -5.95 13.09 -4.01
C ILE A 27 -7.09 12.18 -4.45
N SER A 28 -7.83 12.54 -5.49
CA SER A 28 -8.86 11.67 -6.07
C SER A 28 -8.87 11.69 -7.59
N GLU A 29 -9.53 10.70 -8.18
CA GLU A 29 -9.83 10.59 -9.60
C GLU A 29 -11.21 11.19 -9.94
N ILE A 30 -11.75 12.07 -9.08
CA ILE A 30 -13.08 12.67 -9.28
C ILE A 30 -12.96 13.84 -10.28
N PRO A 31 -13.53 13.75 -11.49
CA PRO A 31 -13.42 14.81 -12.48
C PRO A 31 -13.99 16.13 -11.96
N GLY A 32 -13.23 17.22 -12.12
CA GLY A 32 -13.62 18.57 -11.72
C GLY A 32 -13.49 18.88 -10.22
N HIS A 33 -13.16 17.89 -9.37
CA HIS A 33 -12.94 18.12 -7.95
C HIS A 33 -11.55 18.72 -7.68
N PRO A 34 -11.37 19.66 -6.73
CA PRO A 34 -10.06 20.24 -6.44
C PRO A 34 -8.95 19.22 -6.11
N THR A 35 -9.30 18.08 -5.52
CA THR A 35 -8.34 17.01 -5.19
C THR A 35 -7.90 16.17 -6.39
N SER A 36 -8.52 16.33 -7.57
CA SER A 36 -8.07 15.66 -8.79
C SER A 36 -7.11 16.51 -9.60
N VAL A 37 -6.89 17.78 -9.27
CA VAL A 37 -6.03 18.67 -10.06
C VAL A 37 -4.54 18.35 -9.84
N ALA A 38 -3.82 18.04 -10.92
CA ALA A 38 -2.38 17.78 -10.84
C ALA A 38 -1.59 19.09 -10.65
N PRO A 39 -0.73 19.20 -9.60
CA PRO A 39 -0.03 20.43 -9.28
C PRO A 39 1.14 20.65 -10.24
N GLY A 40 1.33 21.89 -10.72
CA GLY A 40 2.53 22.25 -11.48
C GLY A 40 2.64 21.66 -12.88
N ALA A 41 1.53 21.15 -13.45
CA ALA A 41 1.51 20.60 -14.80
C ALA A 41 1.92 21.63 -15.86
N THR A 42 2.73 21.18 -16.83
CA THR A 42 3.18 21.99 -17.96
C THR A 42 3.15 21.19 -19.26
N ASP A 43 2.88 21.82 -20.40
CA ASP A 43 2.98 21.17 -21.69
C ASP A 43 4.43 20.79 -22.08
N LEU A 44 4.61 20.17 -23.25
CA LEU A 44 5.94 19.81 -23.78
C LEU A 44 6.86 21.01 -24.02
N MET A 45 6.30 22.22 -24.16
CA MET A 45 7.06 23.47 -24.30
C MET A 45 7.39 24.10 -22.94
N GLY A 46 6.85 23.57 -21.84
CA GLY A 46 7.02 24.09 -20.49
C GLY A 46 6.05 25.20 -20.10
N ASN A 47 4.99 25.43 -20.88
CA ASN A 47 3.94 26.38 -20.48
C ASN A 47 3.01 25.70 -19.46
N PRO A 48 2.53 26.42 -18.43
CA PRO A 48 1.54 25.87 -17.50
C PRO A 48 0.31 25.33 -18.23
N MET A 49 -0.18 24.19 -17.78
CA MET A 49 -1.40 23.57 -18.30
C MET A 49 -2.27 23.02 -17.16
N PHE A 50 -3.54 22.82 -17.47
CA PHE A 50 -4.47 22.12 -16.59
C PHE A 50 -4.49 20.64 -16.93
N THR A 51 -4.44 19.78 -15.92
CA THR A 51 -4.74 18.36 -16.05
C THR A 51 -5.19 17.81 -14.71
N GLU A 52 -5.86 16.66 -14.76
CA GLU A 52 -6.44 16.00 -13.61
C GLU A 52 -5.91 14.57 -13.53
N PHE A 53 -5.83 14.03 -12.33
CA PHE A 53 -5.54 12.63 -12.07
C PHE A 53 -6.71 11.76 -12.54
N LYS A 54 -6.39 10.72 -13.31
CA LYS A 54 -7.36 9.77 -13.86
C LYS A 54 -7.10 8.31 -13.44
N ALA A 55 -5.94 8.05 -12.84
CA ALA A 55 -5.56 6.77 -12.28
C ALA A 55 -4.50 6.99 -11.19
N LEU A 56 -4.69 6.45 -9.99
CA LEU A 56 -3.66 6.36 -8.95
C LEU A 56 -3.06 4.94 -9.01
N GLU A 57 -1.73 4.83 -8.97
CA GLU A 57 -1.04 3.56 -9.27
C GLU A 57 -0.17 3.04 -8.13
N ASP A 58 0.84 3.80 -7.67
CA ASP A 58 1.79 3.28 -6.68
C ASP A 58 2.02 4.30 -5.57
N LEU A 59 1.81 3.85 -4.33
CA LEU A 59 2.10 4.63 -3.13
C LEU A 59 3.40 4.17 -2.47
N ALA A 60 4.30 5.11 -2.20
CA ALA A 60 5.45 4.91 -1.34
C ALA A 60 5.37 5.87 -0.16
N VAL A 61 5.57 5.40 1.06
CA VAL A 61 5.57 6.25 2.26
C VAL A 61 6.92 6.13 2.96
N ALA A 62 7.43 7.26 3.46
CA ALA A 62 8.67 7.28 4.21
C ALA A 62 8.53 6.49 5.52
N PRO A 63 9.60 5.84 6.02
CA PRO A 63 9.56 5.06 7.27
C PRO A 63 9.03 5.83 8.50
N ASP A 64 9.21 7.15 8.51
CA ASP A 64 8.71 8.02 9.59
C ASP A 64 7.24 8.45 9.43
N GLY A 65 6.60 8.04 8.32
CA GLY A 65 5.21 8.32 7.98
C GLY A 65 4.92 9.75 7.55
N LYS A 66 5.93 10.63 7.44
CA LYS A 66 5.69 12.06 7.19
C LYS A 66 5.52 12.38 5.72
N LYS A 67 6.35 11.76 4.87
CA LYS A 67 6.35 11.97 3.43
C LYS A 67 5.77 10.77 2.72
N TRP A 68 5.16 11.03 1.57
CA TRP A 68 4.73 10.00 0.65
C TRP A 68 4.98 10.45 -0.78
N LEU A 69 5.16 9.49 -1.68
CA LEU A 69 5.25 9.70 -3.12
C LEU A 69 4.13 8.88 -3.76
N LEU A 70 3.37 9.51 -4.64
CA LEU A 70 2.33 8.86 -5.42
C LEU A 70 2.69 8.90 -6.90
N LYS A 71 2.69 7.74 -7.56
CA LYS A 71 2.63 7.64 -9.01
C LYS A 71 1.17 7.65 -9.46
N ALA A 72 0.87 8.47 -10.45
CA ALA A 72 -0.47 8.61 -11.00
C ALA A 72 -0.42 8.86 -12.51
N ARG A 73 -1.57 8.67 -13.18
CA ARG A 73 -1.80 9.09 -14.56
C ARG A 73 -2.70 10.31 -14.63
N THR A 74 -2.52 11.10 -15.68
CA THR A 74 -3.28 12.34 -15.90
C THR A 74 -4.06 12.37 -17.21
N THR A 75 -4.91 13.39 -17.36
CA THR A 75 -5.68 13.68 -18.58
C THR A 75 -4.86 14.41 -19.66
N ALA A 76 -3.58 14.71 -19.44
CA ALA A 76 -2.75 15.58 -20.30
C ALA A 76 -2.35 14.98 -21.68
N GLY A 77 -2.74 13.74 -21.97
CA GLY A 77 -2.44 13.04 -23.23
C GLY A 77 -1.25 12.09 -23.12
N SER A 78 -0.94 11.39 -24.21
CA SER A 78 -0.02 10.24 -24.21
C SER A 78 1.45 10.55 -24.02
N ASP A 79 1.87 11.82 -24.13
CA ASP A 79 3.26 12.25 -23.93
C ASP A 79 3.47 12.95 -22.58
N LEU A 80 2.42 13.03 -21.75
CA LEU A 80 2.38 13.73 -20.45
C LEU A 80 1.53 12.92 -19.45
N GLU A 81 1.43 11.61 -19.66
CA GLU A 81 0.44 10.79 -18.97
C GLU A 81 0.87 10.50 -17.54
N THR A 82 2.13 10.09 -17.33
CA THR A 82 2.60 9.67 -15.99
C THR A 82 3.16 10.81 -15.15
N TYR A 83 2.85 10.77 -13.85
CA TYR A 83 3.10 11.85 -12.90
C TYR A 83 3.60 11.29 -11.57
N LEU A 84 4.59 11.96 -10.97
CA LEU A 84 5.00 11.77 -9.59
C LEU A 84 4.63 13.00 -8.77
N VAL A 85 3.99 12.75 -7.63
CA VAL A 85 3.60 13.77 -6.65
C VAL A 85 4.27 13.45 -5.33
N LEU A 86 4.94 14.45 -4.75
CA LEU A 86 5.52 14.35 -3.42
C LEU A 86 4.60 15.03 -2.42
N GLY A 87 4.19 14.29 -1.40
CA GLY A 87 3.34 14.78 -0.34
C GLY A 87 3.97 14.74 1.04
N GLU A 88 3.43 15.58 1.91
CA GLU A 88 3.71 15.61 3.34
C GLU A 88 2.38 15.79 4.08
N ASN A 89 2.04 14.80 4.91
CA ASN A 89 0.74 14.71 5.59
C ASN A 89 -0.44 14.80 4.60
N LEU A 90 -1.21 15.91 4.61
CA LEU A 90 -2.37 16.17 3.73
C LEU A 90 -2.04 17.08 2.55
N THR A 91 -0.81 17.60 2.46
CA THR A 91 -0.41 18.53 1.41
C THR A 91 0.50 17.85 0.41
N TYR A 92 0.53 18.36 -0.81
CA TYR A 92 1.34 17.78 -1.87
C TYR A 92 1.75 18.80 -2.92
N GLN A 93 2.80 18.45 -3.66
CA GLN A 93 3.40 19.30 -4.68
C GLN A 93 3.92 18.48 -5.86
N TYR A 94 4.14 19.19 -6.95
CA TYR A 94 4.82 18.68 -8.14
C TYR A 94 6.17 18.05 -7.77
N PHE A 95 6.46 16.85 -8.29
CA PHE A 95 7.77 16.22 -8.19
C PHE A 95 8.42 16.02 -9.57
N ALA A 96 7.81 15.21 -10.43
CA ALA A 96 8.25 14.97 -11.80
C ALA A 96 7.07 14.54 -12.67
N HIS A 97 7.13 14.75 -13.99
CA HIS A 97 6.16 14.15 -14.91
C HIS A 97 6.74 13.88 -16.28
N GLU A 98 6.07 12.99 -17.00
CA GLU A 98 6.40 12.61 -18.37
C GLU A 98 6.56 13.83 -19.29
N GLY A 99 7.44 13.73 -20.29
CA GLY A 99 7.67 14.78 -21.27
C GLY A 99 8.44 15.98 -20.73
N ARG A 100 8.85 15.96 -19.45
CA ARG A 100 9.75 16.97 -18.86
C ARG A 100 11.19 16.50 -18.84
N PRO A 101 12.16 17.43 -18.80
CA PRO A 101 13.56 17.09 -18.70
C PRO A 101 13.84 16.13 -17.54
N VAL A 102 14.57 15.05 -17.81
CA VAL A 102 15.04 14.14 -16.77
C VAL A 102 15.95 14.90 -15.81
N LEU A 103 15.59 14.96 -14.53
CA LEU A 103 16.37 15.65 -13.53
C LEU A 103 17.69 14.89 -13.29
N GLY A 104 18.82 15.59 -13.44
CA GLY A 104 20.15 14.97 -13.46
C GLY A 104 20.53 14.32 -14.80
N GLY A 105 19.63 14.31 -15.78
CA GLY A 105 19.83 13.74 -17.11
C GLY A 105 20.67 14.60 -18.06
N ALA A 106 21.04 13.99 -19.19
CA ALA A 106 21.73 14.68 -20.27
C ALA A 106 20.78 15.68 -20.98
N PRO A 107 21.31 16.74 -21.61
CA PRO A 107 20.49 17.70 -22.34
C PRO A 107 19.62 17.01 -23.40
N GLY A 108 18.31 17.29 -23.36
CA GLY A 108 17.32 16.75 -24.30
C GLY A 108 16.73 15.40 -23.91
N GLU A 109 17.15 14.79 -22.79
CA GLU A 109 16.44 13.66 -22.20
C GLU A 109 15.15 14.13 -21.54
N LEU A 110 14.04 13.47 -21.86
CA LEU A 110 12.73 13.67 -21.25
C LEU A 110 12.28 12.39 -20.55
N TYR A 111 11.54 12.51 -19.45
CA TYR A 111 10.85 11.38 -18.85
C TYR A 111 9.87 10.76 -19.86
N ASP A 112 9.91 9.44 -20.00
CA ASP A 112 8.99 8.65 -20.83
C ASP A 112 7.96 7.95 -19.94
N PHE A 113 8.42 7.26 -18.90
CA PHE A 113 7.57 6.79 -17.79
C PHE A 113 8.42 6.51 -16.55
N PHE A 114 7.73 6.25 -15.43
CA PHE A 114 8.33 5.91 -14.13
C PHE A 114 8.09 4.44 -13.81
N ASP A 115 9.11 3.77 -13.28
CA ASP A 115 9.07 2.35 -12.94
C ASP A 115 8.31 2.10 -11.63
N THR A 116 8.05 0.84 -11.32
CA THR A 116 7.58 0.36 -10.02
C THR A 116 8.73 -0.28 -9.24
N LYS A 117 8.79 -0.20 -7.89
CA LYS A 117 8.24 0.84 -6.99
C LYS A 117 9.33 1.90 -6.69
N SER A 118 8.92 3.04 -6.15
CA SER A 118 9.84 4.02 -5.54
C SER A 118 9.94 3.78 -4.03
N CYS A 119 11.05 4.12 -3.40
CA CYS A 119 11.22 3.84 -1.97
C CYS A 119 12.08 4.89 -1.26
N PHE A 120 11.68 5.21 -0.03
CA PHE A 120 12.38 6.14 0.86
C PHE A 120 13.35 5.41 1.80
N ASN A 121 14.44 6.09 2.15
CA ASN A 121 15.27 5.69 3.29
C ASN A 121 14.89 6.46 4.57
N ASP A 122 15.57 6.18 5.69
CA ASP A 122 15.25 6.81 6.99
C ASP A 122 15.58 8.32 7.04
N ASN A 123 16.40 8.80 6.09
CA ASN A 123 16.71 10.22 5.96
C ASN A 123 15.64 10.98 5.16
N GLY A 124 14.61 10.29 4.67
CA GLY A 124 13.57 10.87 3.82
C GLY A 124 14.08 11.23 2.42
N HIS A 125 15.17 10.59 1.98
CA HIS A 125 15.64 10.59 0.58
C HIS A 125 14.91 9.46 -0.17
N LEU A 126 14.81 9.60 -1.48
CA LEU A 126 14.02 8.71 -2.34
C LEU A 126 14.91 8.12 -3.45
N ALA A 127 14.75 6.83 -3.76
CA ALA A 127 15.16 6.26 -5.04
C ALA A 127 13.94 5.92 -5.90
N TYR A 128 14.04 6.17 -7.21
CA TYR A 128 13.01 5.82 -8.17
C TYR A 128 13.62 5.50 -9.54
N GLY A 129 12.99 4.57 -10.25
CA GLY A 129 13.35 4.20 -11.62
C GLY A 129 12.60 5.04 -12.64
N VAL A 130 13.27 5.37 -13.73
CA VAL A 130 12.64 5.99 -14.90
C VAL A 130 13.16 5.42 -16.20
N ARG A 131 12.29 5.46 -17.18
CA ARG A 131 12.67 5.42 -18.58
C ARG A 131 12.74 6.83 -19.15
N ALA A 132 13.84 7.13 -19.84
CA ALA A 132 14.05 8.35 -20.57
C ALA A 132 13.83 8.15 -22.09
N ARG A 133 13.37 9.21 -22.76
CA ARG A 133 13.35 9.35 -24.22
C ARG A 133 14.08 10.62 -24.66
N GLY A 134 14.49 10.67 -25.93
CA GLY A 134 15.32 11.79 -26.43
C GLY A 134 16.77 11.73 -25.94
N GLY A 135 17.52 12.83 -26.06
CA GLY A 135 18.90 12.93 -25.57
C GLY A 135 19.94 12.07 -26.34
N LEU A 136 20.88 11.46 -25.60
CA LEU A 136 21.87 10.52 -26.14
C LEU A 136 21.14 9.23 -26.53
N ALA A 137 21.25 8.81 -27.80
CA ALA A 137 20.54 7.64 -28.29
C ALA A 137 20.89 6.38 -27.47
N SER A 138 19.86 5.62 -27.09
CA SER A 138 19.93 4.27 -26.53
C SER A 138 20.35 4.11 -25.06
N VAL A 139 20.23 5.15 -24.22
CA VAL A 139 20.33 5.02 -22.74
C VAL A 139 19.00 5.41 -22.11
N PHE A 140 18.11 4.42 -22.01
CA PHE A 140 16.72 4.66 -21.61
C PHE A 140 16.53 4.51 -20.10
N GLU A 141 16.98 3.41 -19.52
CA GLU A 141 16.73 3.10 -18.11
C GLU A 141 17.67 3.86 -17.18
N LYS A 142 17.12 4.43 -16.09
CA LYS A 142 17.88 5.20 -15.10
C LYS A 142 17.31 4.98 -13.70
N VAL A 143 18.19 4.82 -12.72
CA VAL A 143 17.86 4.91 -11.29
C VAL A 143 18.30 6.28 -10.78
N ILE A 144 17.36 7.02 -10.22
CA ILE A 144 17.59 8.38 -9.72
C ILE A 144 17.42 8.39 -8.20
N VAL A 145 18.36 9.04 -7.51
CA VAL A 145 18.26 9.35 -6.07
C VAL A 145 17.97 10.83 -5.90
N TRP A 146 16.95 11.14 -5.10
CA TRP A 146 16.63 12.47 -4.61
C TRP A 146 17.01 12.60 -3.13
N ASP A 147 17.91 13.53 -2.81
CA ASP A 147 18.44 13.74 -1.45
C ASP A 147 17.65 14.77 -0.61
N GLY A 148 16.41 15.08 -1.01
CA GLY A 148 15.65 16.21 -0.45
C GLY A 148 15.81 17.50 -1.25
N SER A 149 16.82 17.60 -2.13
CA SER A 149 17.10 18.80 -2.91
C SER A 149 17.50 18.52 -4.35
N THR A 150 18.37 17.53 -4.57
CA THR A 150 19.08 17.28 -5.81
C THR A 150 18.75 15.89 -6.30
N HIS A 151 18.56 15.78 -7.62
CA HIS A 151 18.36 14.52 -8.32
C HIS A 151 19.68 14.07 -8.97
N THR A 152 20.11 12.85 -8.67
CA THR A 152 21.34 12.27 -9.18
C THR A 152 21.04 10.93 -9.83
N ILE A 153 21.41 10.75 -11.10
CA ILE A 153 21.42 9.43 -11.75
C ILE A 153 22.57 8.64 -11.14
N VAL A 154 22.24 7.55 -10.45
CA VAL A 154 23.22 6.70 -9.75
C VAL A 154 23.52 5.41 -10.49
N VAL A 155 22.58 4.93 -11.31
CA VAL A 155 22.72 3.76 -12.19
C VAL A 155 21.96 4.06 -13.48
N GLN A 156 22.46 3.60 -14.62
CA GLN A 156 21.74 3.68 -15.89
C GLN A 156 22.05 2.50 -16.82
N MET A 157 21.18 2.29 -17.81
CA MET A 157 21.40 1.36 -18.91
C MET A 157 22.79 1.55 -19.53
N GLY A 158 23.47 0.44 -19.80
CA GLY A 158 24.81 0.41 -20.39
C GLY A 158 25.95 0.58 -19.38
N ASP A 159 25.67 0.91 -18.12
CA ASP A 159 26.69 0.83 -17.06
C ASP A 159 27.15 -0.62 -16.87
N LEU A 160 28.39 -0.80 -16.43
CA LEU A 160 28.97 -2.14 -16.23
C LEU A 160 28.38 -2.82 -14.99
N CYS A 161 27.97 -4.08 -15.15
CA CYS A 161 27.62 -4.97 -14.03
C CYS A 161 28.91 -5.53 -13.44
N ILE A 162 29.23 -5.18 -12.19
CA ILE A 162 30.47 -5.61 -11.53
C ILE A 162 30.24 -6.93 -10.80
N GLY A 163 31.05 -7.94 -11.13
CA GLY A 163 31.03 -9.24 -10.44
C GLY A 163 30.03 -10.25 -10.98
N THR A 164 29.35 -9.92 -12.08
CA THR A 164 28.55 -10.87 -12.87
C THR A 164 29.42 -11.95 -13.50
N VAL A 165 28.83 -13.14 -13.62
CA VAL A 165 29.43 -14.30 -14.28
C VAL A 165 28.53 -14.73 -15.43
N ASP A 166 29.13 -15.14 -16.55
CA ASP A 166 28.43 -15.64 -17.73
C ASP A 166 28.81 -17.09 -18.04
N GLU A 167 28.07 -17.71 -18.97
CA GLU A 167 28.28 -19.08 -19.43
C GLU A 167 29.43 -19.18 -20.45
N PRO A 168 30.47 -20.00 -20.21
CA PRO A 168 31.51 -20.26 -21.19
C PRO A 168 30.92 -20.76 -22.53
N PRO A 169 31.45 -20.32 -23.69
CA PRO A 169 32.70 -19.59 -23.87
C PRO A 169 32.57 -18.05 -23.82
N ALA A 170 31.44 -17.51 -23.38
CA ALA A 170 31.28 -16.06 -23.21
C ALA A 170 32.24 -15.53 -22.13
N VAL A 171 32.53 -14.23 -22.20
CA VAL A 171 33.51 -13.58 -21.32
C VAL A 171 32.75 -12.98 -20.14
N SER A 172 33.09 -13.38 -18.92
CA SER A 172 32.52 -12.73 -17.74
C SER A 172 33.14 -11.36 -17.47
N GLY A 173 32.36 -10.43 -16.95
CA GLY A 173 32.78 -9.08 -16.56
C GLY A 173 32.69 -8.03 -17.69
N ASP A 174 32.06 -8.36 -18.81
CA ASP A 174 31.67 -7.39 -19.85
C ASP A 174 30.15 -7.13 -19.90
N GLU A 175 29.42 -7.66 -18.92
CA GLU A 175 27.98 -7.52 -18.80
C GLU A 175 27.59 -6.09 -18.45
N ARG A 176 26.47 -5.62 -18.98
CA ARG A 176 25.98 -4.25 -18.77
C ARG A 176 24.51 -4.25 -18.41
N PHE A 177 24.09 -3.28 -17.60
CA PHE A 177 22.67 -3.14 -17.28
C PHE A 177 21.88 -2.90 -18.57
N GLY A 178 20.82 -3.69 -18.74
CA GLY A 178 19.88 -3.51 -19.82
C GLY A 178 18.87 -2.42 -19.50
N ASN A 179 17.65 -2.62 -19.96
CA ASN A 179 16.58 -1.64 -19.97
C ASN A 179 15.40 -2.00 -19.04
N SER A 180 15.67 -2.77 -17.99
CA SER A 180 14.66 -3.18 -17.00
C SER A 180 15.34 -3.40 -15.65
N LEU A 181 15.23 -2.39 -14.78
CA LEU A 181 15.69 -2.38 -13.39
C LEU A 181 14.50 -2.16 -12.47
N ASN A 182 14.24 -3.08 -11.54
CA ASN A 182 12.98 -3.14 -10.79
C ASN A 182 13.25 -3.38 -9.30
N GLY A 183 12.24 -3.24 -8.43
CA GLY A 183 12.42 -3.34 -6.97
C GLY A 183 13.39 -2.29 -6.39
N ILE A 184 13.40 -1.08 -6.96
CA ILE A 184 14.38 -0.04 -6.63
C ILE A 184 14.13 0.49 -5.20
N HIS A 185 15.17 0.42 -4.36
CA HIS A 185 15.13 0.97 -3.01
C HIS A 185 16.45 1.58 -2.56
N LEU A 186 16.38 2.53 -1.62
CA LEU A 186 17.50 3.33 -1.15
C LEU A 186 17.92 2.94 0.27
N LEU A 187 19.22 2.72 0.47
CA LEU A 187 19.82 2.52 1.78
C LEU A 187 20.30 3.88 2.37
N ASN A 188 20.47 3.91 3.69
CA ASN A 188 20.94 5.06 4.46
C ASN A 188 22.39 5.43 4.14
N ASP A 189 23.19 4.48 3.66
CA ASP A 189 24.56 4.71 3.21
C ASP A 189 24.66 5.21 1.75
N GLY A 190 23.51 5.40 1.09
CA GLY A 190 23.41 5.92 -0.28
C GLY A 190 23.52 4.86 -1.38
N ARG A 191 23.66 3.57 -1.04
CA ARG A 191 23.52 2.50 -2.02
C ARG A 191 22.06 2.34 -2.44
N VAL A 192 21.84 1.98 -3.70
CA VAL A 192 20.53 1.56 -4.21
C VAL A 192 20.52 0.06 -4.45
N GLY A 193 19.49 -0.63 -3.98
CA GLY A 193 19.23 -2.05 -4.27
C GLY A 193 18.17 -2.19 -5.37
N PHE A 194 18.30 -3.21 -6.23
CA PHE A 194 17.35 -3.49 -7.31
C PHE A 194 17.60 -4.88 -7.94
N VAL A 195 16.62 -5.36 -8.71
CA VAL A 195 16.71 -6.53 -9.60
C VAL A 195 16.94 -6.04 -11.03
N ALA A 196 18.04 -6.48 -11.65
CA ALA A 196 18.28 -6.28 -13.07
C ALA A 196 17.78 -7.48 -13.87
N VAL A 197 16.61 -7.32 -14.51
CA VAL A 197 15.96 -8.39 -15.30
C VAL A 197 16.65 -8.55 -16.65
N THR A 198 17.07 -7.44 -17.26
CA THR A 198 17.83 -7.44 -18.51
C THR A 198 19.28 -7.04 -18.24
N ILE A 199 20.19 -7.86 -18.76
CA ILE A 199 21.64 -7.67 -18.66
C ILE A 199 22.21 -8.03 -20.02
N ASP A 200 22.81 -7.04 -20.68
CA ASP A 200 23.47 -7.21 -21.98
C ASP A 200 24.76 -8.01 -21.81
N ASN A 201 25.13 -8.75 -22.86
CA ASN A 201 26.26 -9.69 -22.87
C ASN A 201 26.22 -10.76 -21.75
N CYS A 202 25.03 -11.05 -21.21
CA CYS A 202 24.83 -12.10 -20.23
C CYS A 202 23.84 -13.13 -20.76
N SER A 203 24.16 -14.42 -20.62
CA SER A 203 23.27 -15.53 -20.92
C SER A 203 21.91 -15.34 -20.25
N SER A 204 20.83 -15.69 -20.95
CA SER A 204 19.48 -15.67 -20.36
C SER A 204 19.31 -16.65 -19.20
N PHE A 205 20.22 -17.61 -19.01
CA PHE A 205 20.26 -18.51 -17.84
C PHE A 205 20.98 -17.89 -16.63
N ARG A 206 21.64 -16.74 -16.82
CA ARG A 206 22.46 -16.05 -15.81
C ARG A 206 21.87 -14.71 -15.40
N ARG A 207 20.63 -14.42 -15.82
CA ARG A 207 19.82 -13.27 -15.40
C ARG A 207 18.39 -13.74 -15.13
N PRO A 208 17.62 -13.10 -14.23
CA PRO A 208 17.92 -11.85 -13.52
C PRO A 208 19.08 -11.94 -12.50
N ALA A 209 19.55 -10.77 -12.03
CA ALA A 209 20.48 -10.69 -10.91
C ALA A 209 20.17 -9.47 -10.03
N ILE A 210 20.48 -9.59 -8.75
CA ILE A 210 20.27 -8.57 -7.73
C ILE A 210 21.57 -7.78 -7.53
N PHE A 211 21.46 -6.47 -7.39
CA PHE A 211 22.60 -5.57 -7.26
C PHE A 211 22.43 -4.59 -6.11
N TYR A 212 23.58 -4.14 -5.58
CA TYR A 212 23.68 -2.86 -4.91
C TYR A 212 24.56 -1.93 -5.76
N ASN A 213 24.00 -0.81 -6.21
CA ASN A 213 24.61 0.04 -7.24
C ASN A 213 25.04 -0.83 -8.44
N HIS A 214 26.33 -0.83 -8.77
CA HIS A 214 26.87 -1.63 -9.87
C HIS A 214 27.37 -3.01 -9.46
N THR A 215 27.36 -3.36 -8.17
CA THR A 215 27.98 -4.61 -7.68
C THR A 215 26.93 -5.70 -7.46
N LYS A 216 27.16 -6.86 -8.10
CA LYS A 216 26.32 -8.05 -7.95
C LYS A 216 26.21 -8.47 -6.48
N PHE A 217 24.99 -8.65 -6.01
CA PHE A 217 24.68 -9.31 -4.75
C PHE A 217 24.40 -10.80 -4.97
N LEU A 218 23.37 -11.12 -5.77
CA LEU A 218 22.97 -12.49 -6.11
C LEU A 218 22.69 -12.60 -7.61
N GLN A 219 22.91 -13.77 -8.21
CA GLN A 219 22.69 -14.00 -9.63
C GLN A 219 22.18 -15.41 -9.92
N SER A 220 21.21 -15.49 -10.85
CA SER A 220 20.65 -16.73 -11.35
C SER A 220 21.74 -17.74 -11.74
N ARG A 221 21.53 -18.97 -11.29
CA ARG A 221 22.33 -20.18 -11.46
C ARG A 221 23.79 -20.06 -11.04
N THR A 222 24.13 -18.99 -10.34
CA THR A 222 25.51 -18.64 -9.95
C THR A 222 25.65 -18.72 -8.44
N ASP A 223 24.77 -18.03 -7.73
CA ASP A 223 24.71 -18.04 -6.29
C ASP A 223 23.65 -19.07 -5.82
N SER A 224 23.78 -19.56 -4.59
CA SER A 224 22.92 -20.62 -4.05
C SER A 224 22.29 -20.20 -2.73
N ILE A 225 21.09 -20.70 -2.48
CA ILE A 225 20.35 -20.60 -1.24
C ILE A 225 20.12 -22.00 -0.66
N ALA A 226 20.46 -22.21 0.62
CA ALA A 226 20.38 -23.52 1.26
C ALA A 226 21.10 -24.67 0.48
N GLY A 227 22.11 -24.35 -0.32
CA GLY A 227 22.86 -25.31 -1.14
C GLY A 227 22.23 -25.65 -2.49
N VAL A 228 21.11 -25.03 -2.85
CA VAL A 228 20.46 -25.13 -4.17
C VAL A 228 20.70 -23.81 -4.93
N PRO A 229 21.15 -23.83 -6.19
CA PRO A 229 21.29 -22.61 -6.98
C PRO A 229 19.95 -21.89 -7.14
N TRP A 230 19.98 -20.57 -7.18
CA TRP A 230 18.83 -19.80 -7.68
C TRP A 230 18.60 -20.13 -9.15
N ASP A 231 17.36 -20.32 -9.59
CA ASP A 231 17.02 -20.35 -11.02
C ASP A 231 16.66 -18.95 -11.52
N SER A 232 15.79 -18.25 -10.79
CA SER A 232 15.24 -16.94 -11.17
C SER A 232 15.07 -16.03 -9.95
N PHE A 233 14.84 -14.74 -10.21
CA PHE A 233 14.35 -13.79 -9.20
C PHE A 233 13.12 -13.09 -9.78
N ASP A 234 12.15 -12.81 -8.92
CA ASP A 234 10.98 -12.03 -9.31
C ASP A 234 11.36 -10.57 -9.56
N THR A 235 10.58 -9.93 -10.43
CA THR A 235 10.93 -8.59 -10.95
C THR A 235 11.00 -7.55 -9.83
N ASP A 236 10.01 -7.50 -8.94
CA ASP A 236 10.00 -6.62 -7.75
C ASP A 236 10.29 -7.39 -6.45
N GLY A 237 10.78 -8.63 -6.56
CA GLY A 237 10.98 -9.56 -5.45
C GLY A 237 12.27 -9.33 -4.68
N PHE A 238 12.74 -8.10 -4.50
CA PHE A 238 13.93 -7.83 -3.69
C PHE A 238 13.83 -6.50 -2.96
N PHE A 239 14.12 -6.54 -1.66
CA PHE A 239 14.20 -5.35 -0.81
C PHE A 239 15.25 -5.55 0.28
N THR A 240 15.81 -4.43 0.73
CA THR A 240 16.70 -4.33 1.88
C THR A 240 16.27 -3.17 2.74
N THR A 241 16.24 -3.36 4.06
CA THR A 241 15.92 -2.30 5.01
C THR A 241 16.88 -1.11 4.85
N PRO A 242 16.44 0.13 5.12
CA PRO A 242 17.28 1.31 4.91
C PRO A 242 18.63 1.25 5.61
N ASP A 243 18.74 0.62 6.78
CA ASP A 243 20.01 0.44 7.49
C ASP A 243 20.93 -0.64 6.90
N GLY A 244 20.45 -1.42 5.93
CA GLY A 244 21.17 -2.52 5.29
C GLY A 244 21.26 -3.79 6.14
N ALA A 245 20.51 -3.88 7.25
CA ALA A 245 20.61 -4.99 8.20
C ALA A 245 19.82 -6.24 7.77
N HIS A 246 18.68 -6.04 7.12
CA HIS A 246 17.76 -7.11 6.73
C HIS A 246 17.39 -7.02 5.25
N TRP A 247 17.17 -8.16 4.62
CA TRP A 247 16.72 -8.22 3.22
C TRP A 247 15.83 -9.43 2.96
N TYR A 248 15.00 -9.33 1.92
CA TYR A 248 14.30 -10.48 1.35
C TYR A 248 14.53 -10.59 -0.15
N ALA A 249 14.42 -11.81 -0.68
CA ALA A 249 14.35 -12.09 -2.11
C ALA A 249 13.28 -13.15 -2.42
N GLU A 250 12.54 -12.95 -3.51
CA GLU A 250 11.55 -13.87 -4.08
C GLU A 250 12.02 -14.37 -5.45
N GLY A 251 11.66 -15.61 -5.77
CA GLY A 251 11.95 -16.24 -7.05
C GLY A 251 12.01 -17.76 -6.92
N ASP A 252 12.67 -18.39 -7.91
CA ASP A 252 12.76 -19.84 -8.00
C ASP A 252 14.18 -20.35 -7.67
N ASP A 253 14.29 -21.51 -7.04
CA ASP A 253 15.54 -22.30 -6.99
C ASP A 253 15.58 -23.42 -8.04
N GLU A 254 16.74 -24.02 -8.31
CA GLU A 254 16.87 -25.16 -9.23
C GLU A 254 16.35 -26.49 -8.63
N GLY A 255 15.41 -26.42 -7.68
CA GLY A 255 14.72 -27.55 -7.08
C GLY A 255 13.73 -28.23 -8.02
N ALA A 256 12.82 -29.01 -7.45
CA ALA A 256 11.75 -29.62 -8.22
C ALA A 256 10.66 -28.57 -8.49
N ALA A 257 10.14 -28.54 -9.73
CA ALA A 257 9.14 -27.59 -10.26
C ALA A 257 7.78 -27.51 -9.54
N ALA A 258 7.62 -28.18 -8.41
CA ALA A 258 6.43 -28.10 -7.55
C ALA A 258 6.76 -27.54 -6.16
N THR A 259 8.00 -27.05 -5.98
CA THR A 259 8.62 -26.68 -4.70
C THR A 259 9.77 -25.67 -4.87
N ASP A 260 9.92 -25.11 -6.06
CA ASP A 260 11.04 -24.25 -6.46
C ASP A 260 10.78 -22.78 -6.14
N LYS A 261 9.52 -22.33 -6.13
CA LYS A 261 9.18 -20.97 -5.66
C LYS A 261 9.48 -20.80 -4.17
N ILE A 262 10.22 -19.76 -3.84
CA ILE A 262 10.67 -19.47 -2.48
C ILE A 262 10.64 -17.98 -2.14
N LEU A 263 10.30 -17.70 -0.87
CA LEU A 263 10.63 -16.45 -0.21
C LEU A 263 11.82 -16.67 0.70
N VAL A 264 12.86 -15.85 0.53
CA VAL A 264 14.07 -15.86 1.34
C VAL A 264 14.14 -14.59 2.16
N VAL A 265 14.40 -14.72 3.47
CA VAL A 265 14.69 -13.61 4.38
C VAL A 265 16.04 -13.87 5.03
N ASP A 266 16.96 -12.91 4.92
CA ASP A 266 18.30 -12.96 5.50
C ASP A 266 19.06 -14.28 5.21
N GLY A 267 18.92 -14.78 3.98
CA GLY A 267 19.57 -16.02 3.52
C GLY A 267 18.91 -17.31 4.04
N THR A 268 17.71 -17.23 4.58
CA THR A 268 16.89 -18.38 5.00
C THR A 268 15.63 -18.46 4.16
N VAL A 269 15.32 -19.63 3.59
CA VAL A 269 14.02 -19.89 2.96
C VAL A 269 12.95 -19.93 4.05
N VAL A 270 12.03 -18.96 4.04
CA VAL A 270 10.98 -18.82 5.06
C VAL A 270 9.62 -19.29 4.57
N LEU A 271 9.34 -19.20 3.27
CA LEU A 271 8.18 -19.81 2.61
C LEU A 271 8.65 -20.55 1.35
N ARG A 272 8.00 -21.67 1.04
CA ARG A 272 8.28 -22.49 -0.14
C ARG A 272 6.99 -23.11 -0.65
N GLU A 273 6.79 -23.05 -1.96
CA GLU A 273 5.67 -23.74 -2.61
C GLU A 273 5.63 -25.23 -2.24
N GLY A 274 4.42 -25.77 -2.06
CA GLY A 274 4.18 -27.14 -1.66
C GLY A 274 4.56 -27.45 -0.20
N SER A 275 5.01 -26.46 0.57
CA SER A 275 5.30 -26.58 2.00
C SER A 275 4.25 -25.89 2.86
N VAL A 276 4.00 -26.48 4.03
CA VAL A 276 3.07 -25.92 5.02
C VAL A 276 3.73 -24.73 5.72
N ILE A 277 3.00 -23.63 5.84
CA ILE A 277 3.41 -22.44 6.59
C ILE A 277 3.65 -22.86 8.06
N PRO A 278 4.81 -22.54 8.65
CA PRO A 278 5.12 -22.93 10.03
C PRO A 278 4.02 -22.51 11.01
N GLY A 279 3.58 -23.46 11.86
CA GLY A 279 2.56 -23.21 12.87
C GLY A 279 1.10 -23.24 12.36
N GLY A 280 0.86 -23.46 11.06
CA GLY A 280 -0.47 -23.57 10.46
C GLY A 280 -0.71 -24.89 9.71
N SER A 281 -1.74 -24.89 8.85
CA SER A 281 -2.07 -25.99 7.93
C SER A 281 -2.08 -25.57 6.45
N THR A 282 -1.92 -24.28 6.17
CA THR A 282 -1.91 -23.69 4.82
C THR A 282 -0.70 -24.18 4.05
N ASN A 283 -0.92 -24.70 2.85
CA ASN A 283 0.14 -25.18 1.96
C ASN A 283 0.38 -24.14 0.86
N VAL A 284 1.55 -23.51 0.87
CA VAL A 284 1.87 -22.39 -0.02
C VAL A 284 1.82 -22.85 -1.48
N ALA A 285 1.15 -22.09 -2.34
CA ALA A 285 1.24 -22.18 -3.79
C ALA A 285 2.01 -20.99 -4.37
N ASP A 286 1.74 -19.78 -3.86
CA ASP A 286 2.40 -18.57 -4.31
C ASP A 286 2.61 -17.57 -3.18
N VAL A 287 3.50 -16.60 -3.40
CA VAL A 287 3.65 -15.39 -2.59
C VAL A 287 3.39 -14.21 -3.53
N PHE A 288 2.43 -13.36 -3.20
CA PHE A 288 1.99 -12.25 -4.06
C PHE A 288 2.66 -10.94 -3.70
N ASN A 289 2.86 -10.70 -2.41
CA ASN A 289 3.47 -9.49 -1.93
C ASN A 289 4.20 -9.75 -0.61
N VAL A 290 5.34 -9.08 -0.46
CA VAL A 290 6.11 -9.04 0.77
C VAL A 290 6.43 -7.59 1.10
N GLU A 291 6.25 -7.22 2.36
CA GLU A 291 6.74 -5.98 2.92
C GLU A 291 7.66 -6.29 4.09
N MET A 292 8.77 -5.57 4.20
CA MET A 292 9.70 -5.65 5.32
C MET A 292 9.92 -4.27 5.91
N ILE A 293 9.75 -4.15 7.23
CA ILE A 293 10.00 -2.91 7.97
C ILE A 293 11.41 -2.95 8.59
N SER A 294 11.89 -1.78 9.05
CA SER A 294 13.31 -1.58 9.37
C SER A 294 13.88 -2.45 10.49
N ASP A 295 13.05 -3.09 11.33
CA ASP A 295 13.51 -4.04 12.37
C ASP A 295 13.63 -5.49 11.87
N GLY A 296 13.44 -5.72 10.57
CA GLY A 296 13.48 -7.03 9.93
C GLY A 296 12.16 -7.80 10.03
N THR A 297 11.13 -7.24 10.67
CA THR A 297 9.78 -7.81 10.62
C THR A 297 9.28 -7.78 9.18
N TRP A 298 8.82 -8.94 8.71
CA TRP A 298 8.25 -9.09 7.39
C TRP A 298 6.80 -9.57 7.44
N HIS A 299 6.03 -9.10 6.47
CA HIS A 299 4.64 -9.42 6.22
C HIS A 299 4.56 -9.95 4.79
N ALA A 300 3.90 -11.09 4.60
CA ALA A 300 3.70 -11.67 3.28
C ALA A 300 2.25 -12.11 3.12
N ARG A 301 1.71 -11.99 1.91
CA ARG A 301 0.43 -12.59 1.53
C ARG A 301 0.61 -13.39 0.24
N GLY A 302 -0.26 -14.37 0.04
CA GLY A 302 -0.20 -15.22 -1.14
C GLY A 302 -1.34 -16.24 -1.14
N ASP A 303 -1.25 -17.21 -2.04
CA ASP A 303 -2.27 -18.25 -2.23
C ASP A 303 -1.80 -19.62 -1.81
N ASP A 304 -2.74 -20.42 -1.33
CA ASP A 304 -2.58 -21.83 -1.09
C ASP A 304 -2.89 -22.68 -2.33
N VAL A 305 -2.59 -23.98 -2.27
CA VAL A 305 -2.81 -24.93 -3.39
C VAL A 305 -4.26 -25.15 -3.81
N SER A 306 -5.22 -24.51 -3.15
CA SER A 306 -6.66 -24.55 -3.44
C SER A 306 -7.21 -23.19 -3.87
N ASP A 307 -6.33 -22.26 -4.26
CA ASP A 307 -6.66 -20.87 -4.62
C ASP A 307 -7.34 -20.12 -3.46
N ASN A 308 -6.92 -20.39 -2.21
CA ASN A 308 -7.30 -19.60 -1.04
C ASN A 308 -6.15 -18.72 -0.56
N ASP A 309 -6.45 -17.48 -0.22
CA ASP A 309 -5.45 -16.52 0.23
C ASP A 309 -5.05 -16.73 1.70
N TYR A 310 -3.83 -16.29 2.03
CA TYR A 310 -3.28 -16.25 3.37
C TYR A 310 -2.47 -14.97 3.65
N ALA A 311 -2.26 -14.67 4.93
CA ALA A 311 -1.37 -13.61 5.42
C ALA A 311 -0.43 -14.15 6.52
N VAL A 312 0.87 -13.93 6.38
CA VAL A 312 1.94 -14.41 7.28
C VAL A 312 2.81 -13.27 7.76
N ARG A 313 3.10 -13.24 9.06
CA ARG A 313 4.07 -12.33 9.66
C ARG A 313 5.17 -13.10 10.35
N ASN A 314 6.43 -12.86 9.98
CA ASN A 314 7.58 -13.53 10.59
C ASN A 314 7.42 -15.07 10.68
N GLY A 315 6.83 -15.68 9.65
CA GLY A 315 6.60 -17.12 9.55
C GLY A 315 5.38 -17.63 10.34
N VAL A 316 4.61 -16.74 10.96
CA VAL A 316 3.36 -17.07 11.67
C VAL A 316 2.17 -16.73 10.78
N LEU A 317 1.33 -17.72 10.48
CA LEU A 317 0.04 -17.52 9.81
C LEU A 317 -0.89 -16.69 10.71
N LEU A 318 -1.37 -15.55 10.22
CA LEU A 318 -2.27 -14.65 10.94
C LEU A 318 -3.71 -14.68 10.41
N ALA A 319 -3.89 -14.93 9.12
CA ALA A 319 -5.20 -15.04 8.50
C ALA A 319 -5.12 -15.96 7.28
N GLN A 320 -6.21 -16.67 6.99
CA GLN A 320 -6.44 -17.34 5.72
C GLN A 320 -7.93 -17.29 5.38
N THR A 321 -8.26 -17.58 4.12
CA THR A 321 -9.66 -17.76 3.69
C THR A 321 -10.40 -18.73 4.61
N GLY A 322 -11.57 -18.30 5.08
CA GLY A 322 -12.43 -19.07 5.97
C GLY A 322 -12.19 -18.86 7.46
N ASP A 323 -11.07 -18.24 7.88
CA ASP A 323 -10.89 -17.80 9.27
C ASP A 323 -11.83 -16.65 9.61
N GLU A 324 -12.23 -16.50 10.88
CA GLU A 324 -12.91 -15.27 11.34
C GLU A 324 -12.03 -14.06 11.04
N ILE A 325 -12.61 -12.94 10.58
CA ILE A 325 -11.81 -11.76 10.24
C ILE A 325 -11.06 -11.18 11.45
N HIS A 326 -11.61 -11.38 12.64
CA HIS A 326 -10.99 -11.24 13.94
C HIS A 326 -11.77 -12.12 14.94
N PRO A 327 -11.21 -12.51 16.09
CA PRO A 327 -11.91 -13.34 17.07
C PRO A 327 -13.26 -12.73 17.47
N GLY A 328 -14.32 -13.53 17.36
CA GLY A 328 -15.67 -13.11 17.72
C GLY A 328 -16.44 -12.36 16.62
N ALA A 329 -15.83 -12.17 15.44
CA ALA A 329 -16.53 -11.62 14.29
C ALA A 329 -17.64 -12.57 13.80
N ALA A 330 -18.73 -12.02 13.25
CA ALA A 330 -19.80 -12.80 12.62
C ALA A 330 -19.50 -13.16 11.16
N GLU A 331 -18.36 -12.74 10.63
CA GLU A 331 -17.94 -12.89 9.25
C GLU A 331 -16.50 -13.40 9.17
N ASN A 332 -16.22 -14.15 8.11
CA ASN A 332 -14.93 -14.79 7.88
C ASN A 332 -14.23 -14.14 6.68
N TRP A 333 -12.92 -14.30 6.55
CA TRP A 333 -12.21 -13.96 5.32
C TRP A 333 -12.77 -14.79 4.17
N SER A 334 -13.08 -14.12 3.05
CA SER A 334 -13.40 -14.76 1.77
C SER A 334 -12.10 -15.06 1.01
N ALA A 335 -12.20 -15.48 -0.24
CA ALA A 335 -11.07 -15.85 -1.10
C ALA A 335 -10.29 -14.65 -1.66
N VAL A 336 -10.23 -13.53 -0.94
CA VAL A 336 -9.43 -12.36 -1.33
C VAL A 336 -8.87 -11.70 -0.07
N ILE A 337 -7.55 -11.79 0.12
CA ILE A 337 -6.75 -10.97 1.03
C ILE A 337 -5.88 -10.06 0.14
N ALA A 338 -6.31 -8.82 0.02
CA ALA A 338 -5.81 -7.86 -0.96
C ALA A 338 -4.57 -7.09 -0.49
N GLY A 339 -4.30 -7.01 0.81
CA GLY A 339 -3.12 -6.29 1.29
C GLY A 339 -2.78 -6.58 2.74
N PHE A 340 -1.49 -6.42 3.05
CA PHE A 340 -0.97 -6.67 4.39
C PHE A 340 0.24 -5.77 4.66
N THR A 341 0.12 -4.86 5.63
CA THR A 341 1.19 -3.95 6.04
C THR A 341 1.29 -3.86 7.56
N GLY A 342 2.41 -3.36 8.08
CA GLY A 342 2.61 -3.15 9.52
C GLY A 342 3.64 -2.09 9.85
N ASN A 343 3.83 -1.83 11.14
CA ASN A 343 4.69 -0.76 11.64
C ASN A 343 5.68 -1.23 12.72
N LEU A 344 6.64 -0.37 13.10
CA LEU A 344 7.67 -0.65 14.12
C LEU A 344 7.12 -0.64 15.55
N LYS A 345 5.84 -0.34 15.75
CA LYS A 345 5.15 -0.51 17.03
C LYS A 345 4.55 -1.89 17.19
N GLY A 346 4.65 -2.71 16.15
CA GLY A 346 4.12 -4.06 16.12
C GLY A 346 2.68 -4.15 15.64
N ASP A 347 2.07 -3.01 15.28
CA ASP A 347 0.74 -2.99 14.68
C ASP A 347 0.79 -3.45 13.23
N PHE A 348 -0.31 -4.01 12.76
CA PHE A 348 -0.49 -4.42 11.39
C PHE A 348 -1.95 -4.34 10.97
N VAL A 349 -2.18 -4.16 9.67
CA VAL A 349 -3.51 -4.25 9.08
C VAL A 349 -3.56 -5.28 7.97
N ILE A 350 -4.66 -6.03 7.90
CA ILE A 350 -4.97 -6.96 6.81
C ILE A 350 -6.22 -6.44 6.11
N ALA A 351 -6.15 -6.28 4.79
CA ALA A 351 -7.27 -5.88 3.96
C ALA A 351 -7.74 -7.05 3.10
N GLY A 352 -9.05 -7.19 2.93
CA GLY A 352 -9.61 -8.26 2.11
C GLY A 352 -11.13 -8.27 2.13
N ARG A 353 -11.71 -9.24 1.45
CA ARG A 353 -13.15 -9.47 1.45
C ARG A 353 -13.55 -10.38 2.60
N SER A 354 -14.71 -10.13 3.19
CA SER A 354 -15.35 -10.97 4.17
C SER A 354 -16.51 -11.76 3.55
N THR A 355 -17.09 -12.68 4.32
CA THR A 355 -18.31 -13.42 3.96
C THR A 355 -19.59 -12.62 4.22
N ASN A 356 -19.53 -11.28 4.30
CA ASN A 356 -20.72 -10.46 4.51
C ASN A 356 -21.76 -10.74 3.41
N ALA A 357 -23.02 -10.96 3.78
CA ALA A 357 -24.07 -11.21 2.80
C ALA A 357 -24.41 -9.97 1.96
N ASN A 358 -24.11 -8.77 2.47
CA ASN A 358 -24.21 -7.53 1.72
C ASN A 358 -22.86 -7.24 1.05
N ASN A 359 -22.79 -7.50 -0.25
CA ASN A 359 -21.61 -7.28 -1.06
C ASN A 359 -21.19 -5.81 -1.20
N GLN A 360 -22.01 -4.85 -0.76
CA GLN A 360 -21.64 -3.44 -0.74
C GLN A 360 -20.86 -3.04 0.51
N ILE A 361 -20.65 -3.95 1.45
CA ILE A 361 -19.92 -3.72 2.72
C ILE A 361 -19.00 -4.89 3.06
N ASP A 362 -18.65 -5.70 2.06
CA ASP A 362 -17.92 -6.96 2.24
C ASP A 362 -16.41 -6.79 2.17
N SER A 363 -15.88 -5.62 1.80
CA SER A 363 -14.44 -5.35 1.94
C SER A 363 -14.14 -4.67 3.27
N VAL A 364 -13.14 -5.20 4.00
CA VAL A 364 -12.70 -4.71 5.32
C VAL A 364 -11.19 -4.55 5.40
N ILE A 365 -10.75 -3.63 6.27
CA ILE A 365 -9.39 -3.57 6.78
C ILE A 365 -9.45 -3.85 8.28
N VAL A 366 -8.74 -4.87 8.74
CA VAL A 366 -8.70 -5.32 10.14
C VAL A 366 -7.36 -4.93 10.75
N LEU A 367 -7.40 -4.26 11.91
CA LEU A 367 -6.21 -3.92 12.69
C LEU A 367 -5.92 -5.04 13.69
N ASN A 368 -4.67 -5.52 13.72
CA ASN A 368 -4.13 -6.41 14.74
C ASN A 368 -4.94 -7.70 15.00
N ASN A 369 -5.68 -8.21 14.01
CA ASN A 369 -6.66 -9.29 14.18
C ASN A 369 -7.62 -9.05 15.37
N SER A 370 -7.96 -7.80 15.68
CA SER A 370 -8.80 -7.47 16.83
C SER A 370 -10.11 -6.81 16.44
N ARG A 371 -10.09 -5.87 15.48
CA ARG A 371 -11.28 -5.13 15.05
C ARG A 371 -11.18 -4.65 13.60
N VAL A 372 -12.33 -4.49 12.96
CA VAL A 372 -12.45 -3.79 11.67
C VAL A 372 -12.25 -2.30 11.88
N VAL A 373 -11.35 -1.70 11.10
CA VAL A 373 -11.00 -0.28 11.17
C VAL A 373 -11.25 0.48 9.89
N VAL A 374 -11.59 -0.17 8.78
CA VAL A 374 -12.12 0.48 7.57
C VAL A 374 -13.08 -0.51 6.94
N ARG A 375 -14.23 -0.04 6.46
CA ARG A 375 -15.18 -0.88 5.74
C ARG A 375 -15.66 -0.21 4.46
N GLU A 376 -15.86 -1.01 3.42
CA GLU A 376 -16.61 -0.58 2.25
C GLU A 376 -17.99 -0.08 2.67
N GLY A 377 -18.44 1.03 2.09
CA GLY A 377 -19.69 1.68 2.43
C GLY A 377 -19.59 2.66 3.59
N ASP A 378 -18.43 2.81 4.23
CA ASP A 378 -18.25 3.92 5.18
C ASP A 378 -18.37 5.27 4.44
N PRO A 379 -19.12 6.24 4.98
CA PRO A 379 -19.22 7.56 4.36
C PRO A 379 -17.92 8.36 4.52
N VAL A 380 -17.69 9.25 3.55
CA VAL A 380 -16.50 10.10 3.45
C VAL A 380 -16.93 11.56 3.41
N ASP A 381 -16.31 12.38 4.26
CA ASP A 381 -16.38 13.85 4.22
C ASP A 381 -15.36 14.33 3.19
N LEU A 382 -15.82 14.57 1.97
CA LEU A 382 -14.97 14.85 0.82
C LEU A 382 -14.49 16.31 0.81
N ASP A 383 -15.34 17.25 1.22
CA ASP A 383 -15.00 18.68 1.25
C ASP A 383 -14.29 19.12 2.54
N GLY A 384 -14.27 18.25 3.57
CA GLY A 384 -13.59 18.47 4.83
C GLY A 384 -14.35 19.41 5.77
N ASN A 385 -15.67 19.57 5.59
CA ASN A 385 -16.50 20.47 6.40
C ASN A 385 -16.92 19.85 7.75
N GLY A 386 -16.61 18.58 8.00
CA GLY A 386 -16.95 17.85 9.22
C GLY A 386 -18.32 17.16 9.21
N ALA A 387 -19.02 17.16 8.06
CA ALA A 387 -20.30 16.49 7.85
C ALA A 387 -20.18 15.48 6.70
N PHE A 388 -20.90 14.36 6.82
CA PHE A 388 -20.99 13.34 5.77
C PHE A 388 -22.17 13.65 4.82
N ASP A 389 -22.18 14.83 4.21
CA ASP A 389 -23.25 15.30 3.32
C ASP A 389 -22.85 15.36 1.84
N ASP A 390 -21.66 14.88 1.50
CA ASP A 390 -21.14 14.85 0.12
C ASP A 390 -21.76 13.75 -0.78
N ASP A 391 -22.55 12.83 -0.22
CA ASP A 391 -23.02 11.62 -0.91
C ASP A 391 -21.84 10.76 -1.41
N VAL A 392 -20.80 10.60 -0.59
CA VAL A 392 -19.56 9.85 -0.92
C VAL A 392 -19.34 8.72 0.07
N PHE A 393 -19.04 7.53 -0.45
CA PHE A 393 -18.76 6.33 0.34
C PHE A 393 -17.54 5.60 -0.21
N LEU A 394 -16.80 4.93 0.68
CA LEU A 394 -15.79 3.96 0.25
C LEU A 394 -16.46 2.84 -0.55
N GLY A 395 -15.84 2.40 -1.63
CA GLY A 395 -16.29 1.23 -2.38
C GLY A 395 -16.64 1.48 -3.84
N ARG A 396 -17.21 0.43 -4.43
CA ARG A 396 -17.50 0.33 -5.86
C ARG A 396 -19.00 0.30 -6.13
N GLY A 397 -19.39 0.89 -7.24
CA GLY A 397 -20.72 0.74 -7.81
C GLY A 397 -20.99 -0.71 -8.26
N ASN A 398 -19.98 -1.38 -8.81
CA ASN A 398 -20.00 -2.82 -8.95
C ASN A 398 -19.40 -3.50 -7.71
N ALA A 399 -20.28 -3.93 -6.81
CA ALA A 399 -19.96 -4.61 -5.55
C ALA A 399 -19.21 -5.96 -5.70
N THR A 400 -19.02 -6.49 -6.92
CA THR A 400 -18.16 -7.66 -7.13
C THR A 400 -16.68 -7.31 -7.31
N LEU A 401 -16.35 -6.03 -7.46
CA LEU A 401 -14.98 -5.55 -7.56
C LEU A 401 -14.49 -5.11 -6.18
N ASP A 402 -13.18 -5.15 -5.97
CA ASP A 402 -12.61 -4.81 -4.67
C ASP A 402 -12.62 -3.29 -4.45
N ALA A 403 -12.94 -2.90 -3.21
CA ALA A 403 -13.04 -1.50 -2.79
C ALA A 403 -11.68 -0.85 -2.52
N PHE A 404 -10.69 -1.65 -2.14
CA PHE A 404 -9.34 -1.21 -1.78
C PHE A 404 -8.35 -1.68 -2.84
N ASN A 405 -7.45 -0.80 -3.25
CA ASN A 405 -6.36 -1.20 -4.13
C ASN A 405 -5.47 -2.23 -3.39
N PRO A 406 -5.13 -3.36 -4.04
CA PRO A 406 -4.21 -4.32 -3.47
C PRO A 406 -2.82 -3.70 -3.20
N ASP A 407 -2.22 -4.03 -2.06
CA ASP A 407 -0.86 -3.63 -1.65
C ASP A 407 -0.52 -2.13 -1.64
N ASP A 408 -1.49 -1.24 -1.86
CA ASP A 408 -1.34 0.22 -1.80
C ASP A 408 -1.82 0.77 -0.46
N MET A 409 -1.38 0.16 0.64
CA MET A 409 -1.66 0.58 2.00
C MET A 409 -0.39 0.67 2.83
N TYR A 410 -0.35 1.64 3.74
CA TYR A 410 0.79 1.87 4.60
C TYR A 410 0.36 2.30 5.99
N LEU A 411 0.82 1.56 7.00
CA LEU A 411 0.56 1.86 8.40
C LEU A 411 1.77 2.55 9.04
N THR A 412 1.61 3.81 9.42
CA THR A 412 2.66 4.55 10.14
C THR A 412 2.78 4.11 11.60
N ASN A 413 3.90 4.45 12.24
CA ASN A 413 4.13 4.21 13.68
C ASN A 413 3.18 4.99 14.61
N GLN A 414 2.48 5.99 14.09
CA GLN A 414 1.46 6.76 14.79
C GLN A 414 0.05 6.27 14.44
N ARG A 415 -0.05 5.07 13.85
CA ARG A 415 -1.31 4.45 13.40
C ARG A 415 -2.14 5.32 12.48
N VAL A 416 -1.47 6.14 11.68
CA VAL A 416 -2.09 6.72 10.50
C VAL A 416 -1.98 5.69 9.38
N LEU A 417 -3.11 5.28 8.83
CA LEU A 417 -3.21 4.45 7.65
C LEU A 417 -3.38 5.33 6.42
N TYR A 418 -2.48 5.17 5.45
CA TYR A 418 -2.67 5.63 4.08
C TYR A 418 -3.13 4.44 3.25
N PHE A 419 -4.13 4.62 2.41
CA PHE A 419 -4.58 3.58 1.49
C PHE A 419 -5.25 4.18 0.27
N ILE A 420 -5.21 3.46 -0.86
CA ILE A 420 -5.98 3.82 -2.04
C ILE A 420 -7.28 3.03 -2.07
N SER A 421 -8.41 3.73 -2.20
CA SER A 421 -9.73 3.11 -2.27
C SER A 421 -10.59 3.79 -3.32
N ALA A 422 -11.44 3.02 -3.96
CA ALA A 422 -12.48 3.54 -4.82
C ALA A 422 -13.56 4.29 -4.03
N LEU A 423 -14.18 5.28 -4.67
CA LEU A 423 -15.29 6.04 -4.12
C LEU A 423 -16.54 5.90 -4.99
N ARG A 424 -17.70 5.81 -4.33
CA ARG A 424 -19.02 5.76 -4.99
C ARG A 424 -20.01 6.72 -4.36
N ASP A 425 -21.05 7.06 -5.11
CA ASP A 425 -22.21 7.78 -4.60
C ASP A 425 -23.22 6.87 -3.88
N GLY A 426 -24.19 7.45 -3.18
CA GLY A 426 -25.26 6.71 -2.50
C GLY A 426 -26.24 5.99 -3.44
N SER A 427 -26.13 6.24 -4.76
CA SER A 427 -26.84 5.48 -5.79
C SER A 427 -26.04 4.27 -6.31
N GLY A 428 -24.81 4.09 -5.83
CA GLY A 428 -23.92 3.02 -6.25
C GLY A 428 -23.25 3.28 -7.60
N ASN A 429 -22.96 4.52 -7.97
CA ASN A 429 -22.12 4.85 -9.12
C ASN A 429 -20.69 5.19 -8.67
N ASP A 430 -19.68 4.64 -9.35
CA ASP A 430 -18.27 5.05 -9.13
C ASP A 430 -18.10 6.54 -9.46
N LEU A 431 -17.48 7.33 -8.56
CA LEU A 431 -17.34 8.79 -8.71
C LEU A 431 -16.36 9.22 -9.81
N GLY A 432 -15.59 8.28 -10.37
CA GLY A 432 -14.71 8.48 -11.55
C GLY A 432 -15.31 8.04 -12.89
N SER A 433 -16.57 7.60 -12.91
CA SER A 433 -17.16 6.96 -14.10
C SER A 433 -17.65 7.94 -15.18
N ILE A 434 -17.88 9.22 -14.86
CA ILE A 434 -18.39 10.22 -15.81
C ILE A 434 -17.71 11.60 -15.62
N PRO A 435 -16.96 12.10 -16.63
CA PRO A 435 -16.41 11.33 -17.76
C PRO A 435 -15.54 10.17 -17.25
N ALA A 436 -15.50 9.05 -17.98
CA ALA A 436 -14.76 7.87 -17.56
C ALA A 436 -13.26 8.18 -17.41
N PHE A 437 -12.80 8.23 -16.16
CA PHE A 437 -11.40 8.23 -15.76
C PHE A 437 -11.06 6.81 -15.29
N GLY A 438 -10.35 6.06 -16.12
CA GLY A 438 -9.87 4.74 -15.73
C GLY A 438 -10.99 3.81 -15.26
N ASN A 439 -10.75 3.13 -14.14
CA ASN A 439 -11.51 1.97 -13.69
C ASN A 439 -12.16 2.12 -12.31
N GLY A 440 -12.27 3.30 -11.67
CA GLY A 440 -12.86 3.29 -10.32
C GLY A 440 -13.11 4.58 -9.53
N GLY A 441 -12.62 5.77 -9.91
CA GLY A 441 -12.82 6.94 -9.05
C GLY A 441 -12.06 6.83 -7.73
N ASN A 442 -10.84 6.29 -7.80
CA ASN A 442 -10.02 6.04 -6.62
C ASN A 442 -9.59 7.34 -5.94
N ALA A 443 -9.28 7.24 -4.67
CA ALA A 443 -8.71 8.30 -3.86
C ALA A 443 -7.58 7.76 -2.99
N LEU A 444 -6.53 8.57 -2.82
CA LEU A 444 -5.57 8.41 -1.74
C LEU A 444 -6.21 8.96 -0.47
N ILE A 445 -6.46 8.06 0.48
CA ILE A 445 -7.15 8.35 1.73
C ILE A 445 -6.20 8.19 2.90
N ARG A 446 -6.35 9.08 3.87
CA ARG A 446 -5.65 9.03 5.14
C ARG A 446 -6.66 8.93 6.27
N VAL A 447 -6.44 8.00 7.20
CA VAL A 447 -7.25 7.84 8.41
C VAL A 447 -6.34 7.56 9.61
N ARG A 448 -6.69 8.10 10.79
CA ARG A 448 -5.99 7.75 12.04
C ARG A 448 -6.75 6.61 12.73
N LEU A 449 -6.05 5.51 12.98
CA LEU A 449 -6.55 4.32 13.66
C LEU A 449 -6.30 4.47 15.17
N ASN A 450 -7.12 5.27 15.83
CA ASN A 450 -7.04 5.47 17.28
C ASN A 450 -7.48 4.21 18.04
N GLU A 451 -7.05 4.09 19.30
CA GLU A 451 -7.55 3.02 20.18
C GLU A 451 -8.97 3.27 20.64
N LEU A 452 -9.72 2.19 20.86
CA LEU A 452 -10.97 2.28 21.60
C LEU A 452 -10.68 2.87 22.98
N GLY A 453 -11.45 3.89 23.35
CA GLY A 453 -11.28 4.70 24.55
C GLY A 453 -10.27 5.85 24.43
N ASP A 454 -9.53 5.99 23.33
CA ASP A 454 -8.65 7.15 23.12
C ASP A 454 -9.51 8.35 22.66
N MET A 455 -10.05 9.07 23.63
CA MET A 455 -11.05 10.13 23.42
C MET A 455 -10.41 11.51 23.20
N ASN A 456 -9.10 11.64 23.34
CA ASN A 456 -8.38 12.83 22.89
C ASN A 456 -7.52 12.57 21.64
N CYS A 457 -7.44 11.32 21.18
CA CYS A 457 -6.70 10.88 20.00
C CYS A 457 -5.21 11.23 20.04
N ASP A 458 -4.62 11.16 21.24
CA ASP A 458 -3.18 11.33 21.47
C ASP A 458 -2.38 10.02 21.29
N GLY A 459 -3.08 8.91 21.05
CA GLY A 459 -2.54 7.58 20.81
C GLY A 459 -2.39 6.74 22.08
N LEU A 460 -2.84 7.22 23.23
CA LEU A 460 -2.79 6.52 24.50
C LEU A 460 -4.16 6.54 25.16
N VAL A 461 -4.62 5.39 25.66
CA VAL A 461 -5.80 5.38 26.54
C VAL A 461 -5.37 5.49 27.99
N ASN A 462 -5.71 6.61 28.63
CA ASN A 462 -5.32 6.92 29.98
C ASN A 462 -6.31 7.91 30.66
N ASN A 463 -5.93 8.48 31.80
CA ASN A 463 -6.80 9.38 32.55
C ASN A 463 -7.09 10.72 31.83
N PHE A 464 -6.33 11.10 30.81
CA PHE A 464 -6.57 12.28 29.99
C PHE A 464 -7.71 12.09 28.98
N ASP A 465 -8.21 10.86 28.81
CA ASP A 465 -9.39 10.57 27.99
C ASP A 465 -10.70 10.75 28.75
N ILE A 466 -10.66 10.86 30.08
CA ILE A 466 -11.88 10.97 30.91
C ILE A 466 -12.68 12.23 30.60
N ASP A 467 -12.02 13.40 30.61
CA ASP A 467 -12.69 14.67 30.32
C ASP A 467 -13.26 14.71 28.88
N PRO A 468 -12.49 14.33 27.84
CA PRO A 468 -13.03 14.19 26.49
C PRO A 468 -14.16 13.16 26.37
N PHE A 469 -14.06 11.99 27.04
CA PHE A 469 -15.13 10.98 27.06
C PHE A 469 -16.43 11.56 27.62
N VAL A 470 -16.34 12.27 28.75
CA VAL A 470 -17.50 12.93 29.36
C VAL A 470 -18.04 14.02 28.45
N LEU A 471 -17.17 14.87 27.88
CA LEU A 471 -17.57 15.92 26.93
C LEU A 471 -18.33 15.31 25.76
N ALA A 472 -17.80 14.25 25.17
CA ALA A 472 -18.42 13.52 24.09
C ALA A 472 -19.81 13.00 24.49
N LEU A 473 -20.00 12.49 25.72
CA LEU A 473 -21.32 12.02 26.18
C LEU A 473 -22.35 13.16 26.33
N ILE A 474 -21.94 14.32 26.85
CA ILE A 474 -22.88 15.39 27.24
C ILE A 474 -23.04 16.51 26.21
N ASP A 475 -22.02 16.74 25.37
CA ASP A 475 -21.97 17.76 24.33
C ASP A 475 -21.19 17.25 23.11
N PRO A 476 -21.83 16.44 22.24
CA PRO A 476 -21.18 15.89 21.05
C PRO A 476 -20.68 16.95 20.07
N VAL A 477 -21.33 18.11 20.02
CA VAL A 477 -20.93 19.22 19.14
C VAL A 477 -19.67 19.89 19.70
N GLY A 478 -19.66 20.20 21.00
CA GLY A 478 -18.48 20.74 21.67
C GLY A 478 -17.28 19.79 21.59
N TYR A 479 -17.50 18.47 21.71
CA TYR A 479 -16.44 17.48 21.49
C TYR A 479 -15.87 17.53 20.07
N ALA A 480 -16.70 17.61 19.03
CA ALA A 480 -16.24 17.69 17.65
C ALA A 480 -15.48 19.00 17.36
N GLU A 481 -15.80 20.09 18.06
CA GLU A 481 -15.06 21.36 17.98
C GLU A 481 -13.70 21.28 18.68
N ASP A 482 -13.61 20.66 19.86
CA ASP A 482 -12.38 20.55 20.65
C ASP A 482 -11.43 19.47 20.13
N TYR A 483 -11.97 18.38 19.55
CA TYR A 483 -11.23 17.23 19.05
C TYR A 483 -11.62 16.90 17.59
N PRO A 484 -11.34 17.78 16.62
CA PRO A 484 -11.86 17.68 15.26
C PRO A 484 -11.35 16.47 14.46
N ASP A 485 -10.23 15.89 14.86
CA ASP A 485 -9.66 14.68 14.23
C ASP A 485 -9.98 13.40 15.04
N CYS A 486 -10.81 13.50 16.09
CA CYS A 486 -11.09 12.39 17.00
C CYS A 486 -12.50 11.85 16.84
N ASN A 487 -12.61 10.56 16.51
CA ASN A 487 -13.91 9.92 16.37
C ASN A 487 -14.53 9.72 17.77
N ARG A 488 -15.65 10.38 18.04
CA ARG A 488 -16.42 10.22 19.28
C ARG A 488 -16.78 8.76 19.60
N ASN A 489 -16.93 7.92 18.58
CA ASN A 489 -17.32 6.52 18.77
C ASN A 489 -16.16 5.62 19.19
N LEU A 490 -14.94 6.16 19.33
CA LEU A 490 -13.91 5.47 20.11
C LEU A 490 -14.39 5.23 21.55
N GLY A 491 -15.36 6.01 22.03
CA GLY A 491 -16.00 5.83 23.33
C GLY A 491 -17.00 4.68 23.40
N ASP A 492 -17.44 4.10 22.27
CA ASP A 492 -18.26 2.88 22.21
C ASP A 492 -17.38 1.65 22.50
N VAL A 493 -16.88 1.59 23.73
CA VAL A 493 -15.87 0.61 24.18
C VAL A 493 -16.48 -0.76 24.47
N ASN A 494 -17.81 -0.86 24.53
CA ASN A 494 -18.49 -2.16 24.60
C ASN A 494 -18.84 -2.72 23.21
N GLU A 495 -18.58 -1.94 22.15
CA GLU A 495 -18.81 -2.27 20.73
C GLU A 495 -20.26 -2.68 20.43
N ASP A 496 -21.24 -2.13 21.14
CA ASP A 496 -22.66 -2.42 20.91
C ASP A 496 -23.29 -1.56 19.79
N GLY A 497 -22.50 -0.64 19.23
CA GLY A 497 -22.88 0.28 18.16
C GLY A 497 -23.48 1.59 18.67
N PHE A 498 -23.53 1.80 19.99
CA PHE A 498 -24.10 2.99 20.60
C PHE A 498 -23.19 3.56 21.69
N PHE A 499 -22.48 4.64 21.38
CA PHE A 499 -21.79 5.40 22.43
C PHE A 499 -22.77 6.11 23.39
N ASN A 500 -22.89 5.58 24.62
CA ASN A 500 -23.83 6.01 25.64
C ASN A 500 -23.31 5.74 27.09
N ASN A 501 -24.17 5.85 28.10
CA ASN A 501 -23.75 5.66 29.49
C ASN A 501 -23.35 4.21 29.85
N PHE A 502 -23.68 3.22 29.02
CA PHE A 502 -23.28 1.83 29.19
C PHE A 502 -21.80 1.60 28.84
N ASP A 503 -21.14 2.58 28.22
CA ASP A 503 -19.71 2.56 27.93
C ASP A 503 -18.84 3.03 29.09
N ILE A 504 -19.42 3.67 30.12
CA ILE A 504 -18.66 4.22 31.25
C ILE A 504 -17.89 3.13 31.99
N ASP A 505 -18.55 2.03 32.35
CA ASP A 505 -17.92 0.95 33.12
C ASP A 505 -16.83 0.22 32.30
N PRO A 506 -17.07 -0.21 31.04
CA PRO A 506 -16.02 -0.75 30.18
C PRO A 506 -14.87 0.24 29.93
N PHE A 507 -15.15 1.53 29.83
CA PHE A 507 -14.11 2.55 29.60
C PHE A 507 -13.20 2.70 30.83
N VAL A 508 -13.79 2.66 32.04
CA VAL A 508 -13.03 2.62 33.29
C VAL A 508 -12.16 1.36 33.36
N ALA A 509 -12.71 0.18 33.00
CA ALA A 509 -11.94 -1.06 32.95
C ALA A 509 -10.74 -0.95 32.00
N LEU A 510 -10.95 -0.35 30.83
CA LEU A 510 -9.93 -0.14 29.82
C LEU A 510 -8.81 0.80 30.30
N ILE A 511 -9.13 1.90 31.00
CA ILE A 511 -8.12 2.78 31.65
C ILE A 511 -7.33 2.04 32.75
N LEU A 512 -7.98 1.13 33.47
CA LEU A 512 -7.35 0.34 34.54
C LEU A 512 -6.53 -0.86 34.01
N GLY A 513 -6.69 -1.21 32.73
CA GLY A 513 -6.05 -2.37 32.10
C GLY A 513 -6.64 -3.71 32.55
N GLU A 514 -7.95 -3.76 32.80
CA GLU A 514 -8.69 -4.93 33.28
C GLU A 514 -9.25 -5.84 32.17
#